data_AF-A0A7J3KZF8-F1
#
_entry.id   AF-A0A7J3KZF8-F1
#
_cell.length_a   1.000
_cell.length_b   1.000
_cell.length_c   1.000
_cell.angle_alpha   90.00
_cell.angle_beta   90.00
_cell.angle_gamma   90.00
#
_symmetry.space_group_name_H-M   'P 1'
#
loop_
_entity.id
_entity.type
_entity.pdbx_description
1 polymer ?
#
loop_
_entity_poly.entity_id
_entity_poly.type
_entity_poly.pdbx_seq_one_letter_code
_entity_poly.pdbx_strand_id
1 'polypeptide(L)'
;MNPGRIVGVFLGIVILIAVFILSFGTRGETFFESARWNMENLEEIREIGEPGLIVMAYVIIVSFILLAIAGLVGSFPLGCGVLGIVGLAMLTVGYVLIYKPYGETFSVLDFGAGYFVAWAASIAALAASFWKKSREKQQQTVNITIVNQPQAPPPPPA
;
A
#
# COMPACT_ATOMS: atom_id res chain seq x y z
N MET A 1 23.65 -0.71 2.28
CA MET A 1 22.23 -0.39 1.98
C MET A 1 21.40 -0.70 3.23
N ASN A 2 20.54 0.20 3.72
CA ASN A 2 19.80 -0.03 4.97
C ASN A 2 18.80 -1.19 4.82
N PRO A 3 18.79 -2.21 5.71
CA PRO A 3 17.97 -3.41 5.56
C PRO A 3 16.46 -3.11 5.47
N GLY A 4 15.98 -2.08 6.16
CA GLY A 4 14.59 -1.64 6.03
C GLY A 4 14.22 -1.06 4.66
N ARG A 5 15.18 -0.45 3.94
CA ARG A 5 14.94 0.05 2.56
C ARG A 5 14.87 -1.11 1.57
N ILE A 6 15.63 -2.18 1.81
CA ILE A 6 15.61 -3.39 0.98
C ILE A 6 14.22 -4.05 1.06
N VAL A 7 13.72 -4.26 2.29
CA VAL A 7 12.37 -4.81 2.51
C VAL A 7 11.31 -3.94 1.84
N GLY A 8 11.41 -2.62 1.97
CA GLY A 8 10.50 -1.69 1.30
C GLY A 8 10.52 -1.83 -0.22
N VAL A 9 11.70 -1.93 -0.84
CA VAL A 9 11.83 -2.11 -2.30
C VAL A 9 11.19 -3.43 -2.72
N PHE A 10 11.43 -4.54 -2.02
CA PHE A 10 10.79 -5.81 -2.31
C PHE A 10 9.26 -5.71 -2.24
N LEU A 11 8.72 -5.10 -1.17
CA LEU A 11 7.28 -4.92 -1.03
C LEU A 11 6.69 -3.99 -2.08
N GLY A 12 7.41 -2.94 -2.48
CA GLY A 12 7.02 -2.06 -3.58
C GLY A 12 6.96 -2.81 -4.91
N ILE A 13 7.94 -3.66 -5.21
CA ILE A 13 7.92 -4.53 -6.39
C ILE A 13 6.72 -5.49 -6.34
N VAL A 14 6.41 -6.07 -5.18
CA VAL A 14 5.25 -6.95 -5.03
C VAL A 14 3.94 -6.19 -5.32
N ILE A 15 3.81 -4.94 -4.87
CA ILE A 15 2.66 -4.09 -5.21
C ILE A 15 2.58 -3.84 -6.73
N LEU A 16 3.71 -3.54 -7.39
CA LEU A 16 3.73 -3.37 -8.85
C LEU A 16 3.32 -4.67 -9.58
N ILE A 17 3.86 -5.81 -9.16
CA ILE A 17 3.47 -7.12 -9.72
C ILE A 17 1.98 -7.34 -9.54
N ALA A 18 1.44 -7.03 -8.35
CA ALA A 18 0.02 -7.17 -8.11
C ALA A 18 -0.80 -6.32 -9.09
N VAL A 19 -0.46 -5.05 -9.27
CA VAL A 19 -1.21 -4.09 -10.09
C VAL A 19 -1.13 -4.39 -11.59
N PHE A 20 0.04 -4.79 -12.09
CA PHE A 20 0.32 -4.90 -13.53
C PHE A 20 0.24 -6.33 -14.07
N ILE A 21 0.36 -7.34 -13.22
CA ILE A 21 0.48 -8.74 -13.66
C ILE A 21 -0.63 -9.61 -13.09
N LEU A 22 -1.04 -9.39 -11.84
CA LEU A 22 -2.08 -10.21 -11.22
C LEU A 22 -3.48 -9.70 -11.58
N SER A 23 -4.39 -10.65 -11.76
CA SER A 23 -5.82 -10.36 -11.91
C SER A 23 -6.36 -9.65 -10.66
N PHE A 24 -7.09 -8.56 -10.89
CA PHE A 24 -7.72 -7.73 -9.86
C PHE A 24 -9.25 -7.83 -9.88
N GLY A 25 -9.85 -8.18 -11.03
CA GLY A 25 -11.28 -8.40 -11.18
C GLY A 25 -11.64 -9.85 -11.51
N THR A 26 -12.94 -10.13 -11.50
CA THR A 26 -13.51 -11.47 -11.78
C THR A 26 -13.31 -11.94 -13.21
N ARG A 27 -13.08 -11.03 -14.16
CA ARG A 27 -12.89 -11.36 -15.58
C ARG A 27 -11.42 -11.59 -15.94
N GLY A 28 -10.54 -11.64 -14.94
CA GLY A 28 -9.12 -11.93 -15.11
C GLY A 28 -8.28 -10.70 -15.47
N GLU A 29 -8.89 -9.52 -15.60
CA GLU A 29 -8.23 -8.27 -15.92
C GLU A 29 -7.28 -7.82 -14.79
N THR A 30 -6.13 -7.28 -15.19
CA THR A 30 -5.21 -6.61 -14.26
C THR A 30 -5.76 -5.26 -13.85
N PHE A 31 -5.26 -4.70 -12.75
CA PHE A 31 -5.71 -3.37 -12.34
C PHE A 31 -5.28 -2.29 -13.33
N PHE A 32 -4.09 -2.48 -13.94
CA PHE A 32 -3.61 -1.63 -15.01
C PHE A 32 -4.58 -1.62 -16.22
N GLU A 33 -5.03 -2.78 -16.69
CA GLU A 33 -5.96 -2.86 -17.82
C GLU A 33 -7.29 -2.17 -17.51
N SER A 34 -7.82 -2.39 -16.30
CA SER A 34 -9.03 -1.71 -15.84
C SER A 34 -8.84 -0.19 -15.80
N ALA A 35 -7.76 0.30 -15.20
CA ALA A 35 -7.48 1.74 -15.13
C ALA A 35 -7.21 2.35 -16.51
N ARG A 36 -6.50 1.63 -17.39
CA ARG A 36 -6.21 2.05 -18.76
C ARG A 36 -7.50 2.21 -19.56
N TRP A 37 -8.38 1.22 -19.52
CA TRP A 37 -9.67 1.30 -20.21
C TRP A 37 -10.48 2.52 -19.73
N ASN A 38 -10.51 2.76 -18.41
CA ASN A 38 -11.20 3.93 -17.86
C ASN A 38 -10.56 5.24 -18.35
N MET A 39 -9.22 5.35 -18.40
CA MET A 39 -8.53 6.56 -18.89
C MET A 39 -8.77 6.82 -20.38
N GLU A 40 -8.77 5.77 -21.21
CA GLU A 40 -8.97 5.88 -22.66
C GLU A 40 -10.43 6.21 -23.02
N ASN A 41 -11.40 5.79 -22.20
CA ASN A 41 -12.84 5.94 -22.47
C ASN A 41 -13.54 6.91 -21.49
N LEU A 42 -12.80 7.84 -20.89
CA LEU A 42 -13.37 8.82 -19.93
C LEU A 42 -14.47 9.68 -20.55
N GLU A 43 -14.35 10.03 -21.83
CA GLU A 43 -15.35 10.84 -22.55
C GLU A 43 -16.64 10.04 -22.75
N GLU A 44 -16.54 8.79 -23.18
CA GLU A 44 -17.69 7.88 -23.34
C GLU A 44 -18.41 7.65 -22.00
N ILE A 45 -17.68 7.41 -20.92
CA ILE A 45 -18.25 7.24 -19.57
C ILE A 45 -18.99 8.51 -19.12
N ARG A 46 -18.48 9.70 -19.49
CA ARG A 46 -19.15 10.97 -19.20
C ARG A 46 -20.41 11.18 -20.02
N GLU A 47 -20.43 10.73 -21.29
CA GLU A 47 -21.60 10.84 -22.17
C GLU A 47 -22.77 9.95 -21.72
N ILE A 48 -22.49 8.80 -21.10
CA ILE A 48 -23.52 7.95 -20.47
C ILE A 48 -24.29 8.73 -19.37
N GLY A 49 -23.66 9.75 -18.76
CA GLY A 49 -24.31 10.67 -17.83
C GLY A 49 -24.68 10.06 -16.48
N GLU A 50 -24.26 8.83 -16.19
CA GLU A 50 -24.53 8.17 -14.93
C GLU A 50 -23.48 8.55 -13.87
N PRO A 51 -23.85 9.27 -12.80
CA PRO A 51 -22.89 9.83 -11.86
C PRO A 51 -22.10 8.74 -11.11
N GLY A 52 -22.70 7.58 -10.83
CA GLY A 52 -22.02 6.45 -10.18
C GLY A 52 -20.86 5.89 -10.99
N LEU A 53 -21.07 5.68 -12.30
CA LEU A 53 -20.04 5.18 -13.22
C LEU A 53 -18.90 6.17 -13.39
N ILE A 54 -19.21 7.46 -13.54
CA ILE A 54 -18.19 8.52 -13.67
C ILE A 54 -17.32 8.56 -12.41
N VAL A 55 -17.92 8.60 -11.22
CA VAL A 55 -17.17 8.65 -9.96
C VAL A 55 -16.34 7.37 -9.78
N MET A 56 -16.88 6.21 -10.13
CA MET A 56 -16.14 4.94 -10.03
C MET A 56 -14.93 4.90 -10.98
N ALA A 57 -15.07 5.39 -12.21
CA ALA A 57 -13.96 5.52 -13.15
C ALA A 57 -12.82 6.37 -12.56
N TYR A 58 -13.17 7.51 -11.95
CA TYR A 58 -12.18 8.35 -11.24
C TYR A 58 -11.54 7.63 -10.05
N VAL A 59 -12.33 6.91 -9.25
CA VAL A 59 -11.80 6.14 -8.10
C VAL A 59 -10.80 5.08 -8.57
N ILE A 60 -11.10 4.36 -9.66
CA ILE A 60 -10.20 3.37 -10.25
C ILE A 60 -8.89 4.03 -10.69
N ILE A 61 -8.97 5.14 -11.45
CA ILE A 61 -7.79 5.86 -11.95
C ILE A 61 -6.92 6.38 -10.79
N VAL A 62 -7.53 7.05 -9.82
CA VAL A 62 -6.80 7.61 -8.67
C VAL A 62 -6.17 6.50 -7.83
N SER A 63 -6.91 5.41 -7.58
CA SER A 63 -6.41 4.27 -6.82
C SER A 63 -5.23 3.60 -7.55
N PHE A 64 -5.30 3.48 -8.89
CA PHE A 64 -4.19 3.00 -9.72
C PHE A 64 -2.95 3.87 -9.59
N ILE A 65 -3.09 5.19 -9.69
CA ILE A 65 -1.98 6.12 -9.53
C ILE A 65 -1.35 5.99 -8.14
N LEU A 66 -2.16 5.93 -7.08
CA LEU A 66 -1.68 5.76 -5.71
C LEU A 66 -0.91 4.45 -5.52
N LEU A 67 -1.41 3.34 -6.06
CA LEU A 67 -0.78 2.03 -5.99
C LEU A 67 0.50 1.95 -6.84
N ALA A 68 0.52 2.57 -8.02
CA ALA A 68 1.72 2.67 -8.85
C ALA A 68 2.82 3.49 -8.14
N ILE A 69 2.46 4.64 -7.56
CA ILE A 69 3.39 5.45 -6.77
C ILE A 69 3.83 4.68 -5.51
N ALA A 70 2.93 3.98 -4.82
CA ALA A 70 3.28 3.15 -3.67
C ALA A 70 4.35 2.11 -4.04
N GLY A 71 4.19 1.45 -5.18
CA GLY A 71 5.16 0.50 -5.71
C GLY A 71 6.51 1.15 -6.04
N LEU A 72 6.51 2.28 -6.75
CA LEU A 72 7.73 3.01 -7.12
C LEU A 72 8.48 3.59 -5.92
N VAL A 73 7.75 4.08 -4.92
CA VAL A 73 8.28 4.67 -3.69
C VAL A 73 8.63 3.59 -2.65
N GLY A 74 8.67 2.31 -3.03
CA GLY A 74 9.00 1.17 -2.17
C GLY A 74 10.23 1.38 -1.28
N SER A 75 11.23 2.14 -1.74
CA SER A 75 12.40 2.51 -0.92
C SER A 75 12.09 3.21 0.42
N PHE A 76 10.87 3.71 0.59
CA PHE A 76 10.29 4.23 1.82
C PHE A 76 9.11 3.33 2.28
N PRO A 77 9.34 2.35 3.17
CA PRO A 77 8.31 1.39 3.59
C PRO A 77 7.05 2.03 4.14
N LEU A 78 7.19 3.16 4.86
CA LEU A 78 6.05 3.90 5.40
C LEU A 78 5.17 4.51 4.29
N GLY A 79 5.79 5.17 3.31
CA GLY A 79 5.08 5.80 2.20
C GLY A 79 4.41 4.78 1.30
N CYS A 80 5.14 3.72 0.95
CA CYS A 80 4.63 2.57 0.20
C CYS A 80 3.41 1.95 0.89
N GLY A 81 3.51 1.65 2.19
CA GLY A 81 2.41 1.04 2.93
C GLY A 81 1.18 1.94 3.07
N VAL A 82 1.35 3.23 3.40
CA VAL A 82 0.22 4.17 3.55
C VAL A 82 -0.47 4.38 2.21
N LEU A 83 0.28 4.67 1.13
CA LEU A 83 -0.30 4.91 -0.19
C LEU A 83 -1.02 3.68 -0.73
N GLY A 84 -0.43 2.49 -0.52
CA GLY A 84 -1.06 1.23 -0.90
C GLY A 84 -2.37 0.97 -0.17
N ILE A 85 -2.40 1.17 1.16
CA ILE A 85 -3.66 1.04 1.94
C ILE A 85 -4.69 2.07 1.51
N VAL A 86 -4.31 3.34 1.33
CA VAL A 86 -5.26 4.39 0.94
C VAL A 86 -5.84 4.10 -0.45
N GLY A 87 -5.01 3.71 -1.42
CA GLY A 87 -5.49 3.34 -2.76
C GLY A 87 -6.46 2.15 -2.72
N LEU A 88 -6.13 1.09 -1.97
CA LEU A 88 -7.00 -0.09 -1.85
C LEU A 88 -8.28 0.18 -1.06
N ALA A 89 -8.20 1.02 -0.02
CA ALA A 89 -9.35 1.45 0.76
C ALA A 89 -10.30 2.29 -0.11
N MET A 90 -9.79 3.23 -0.90
CA MET A 90 -10.59 4.00 -1.86
C MET A 90 -11.32 3.09 -2.84
N LEU A 91 -10.63 2.10 -3.40
CA LEU A 91 -11.22 1.13 -4.32
C LEU A 91 -12.32 0.30 -3.65
N THR A 92 -12.07 -0.19 -2.43
CA THR A 92 -13.04 -1.00 -1.66
C THR A 92 -14.26 -0.18 -1.28
N VAL A 93 -14.06 1.04 -0.78
CA VAL A 93 -15.13 1.96 -0.38
C VAL A 93 -15.92 2.42 -1.61
N GLY A 94 -15.25 2.69 -2.73
CA GLY A 94 -15.89 3.02 -4.00
C GLY A 94 -16.82 1.91 -4.47
N TYR A 95 -16.36 0.67 -4.47
CA TYR A 95 -17.19 -0.47 -4.84
C TYR A 95 -18.40 -0.66 -3.90
N VAL A 96 -18.19 -0.54 -2.59
CA VAL A 96 -19.25 -0.79 -1.59
C VAL A 96 -20.27 0.35 -1.51
N LEU A 97 -19.84 1.61 -1.62
CA LEU A 97 -20.70 2.78 -1.41
C LEU A 97 -21.23 3.39 -2.71
N ILE A 98 -20.49 3.29 -3.81
CA ILE A 98 -20.83 3.94 -5.08
C ILE A 98 -21.38 2.95 -6.07
N TYR A 99 -20.81 1.74 -6.17
CA TYR A 99 -21.22 0.76 -7.20
C TYR A 99 -22.40 -0.13 -6.76
N LYS A 100 -22.35 -0.64 -5.51
CA LYS A 100 -23.40 -1.51 -4.94
C LYS A 100 -24.85 -0.94 -4.98
N PRO A 101 -25.09 0.37 -4.76
CA PRO A 101 -26.45 0.93 -4.85
C PRO A 101 -27.09 0.86 -6.25
N TYR A 102 -26.30 0.61 -7.31
CA TYR A 102 -26.77 0.55 -8.70
C TYR A 102 -27.17 -0.88 -9.15
N GLY A 103 -27.28 -1.83 -8.22
CA GLY A 103 -27.98 -3.11 -8.46
C GLY A 103 -27.10 -4.34 -8.66
N GLU A 104 -25.77 -4.21 -8.61
CA GLU A 104 -24.88 -5.37 -8.66
C GLU A 104 -24.54 -5.89 -7.25
N THR A 105 -24.71 -7.19 -7.05
CA THR A 105 -24.28 -7.89 -5.82
C THR A 105 -22.77 -7.99 -5.79
N PHE A 106 -22.10 -6.92 -5.38
CA PHE A 106 -20.66 -6.92 -5.19
C PHE A 106 -20.28 -7.62 -3.87
N SER A 107 -19.46 -8.66 -3.97
CA SER A 107 -18.78 -9.32 -2.84
C SER A 107 -17.30 -8.97 -2.85
N VAL A 108 -16.70 -8.82 -1.66
CA VAL A 108 -15.24 -8.63 -1.55
C VAL A 108 -14.46 -9.81 -2.13
N LEU A 109 -15.09 -10.98 -2.23
CA LEU A 109 -14.54 -12.17 -2.88
C LEU A 109 -14.47 -12.07 -4.41
N ASP A 110 -15.12 -11.07 -5.01
CA ASP A 110 -15.06 -10.80 -6.45
C ASP A 110 -13.75 -10.10 -6.82
N PHE A 111 -12.99 -9.62 -5.85
CA PHE A 111 -11.64 -9.14 -6.10
C PHE A 111 -10.68 -10.29 -6.41
N GLY A 112 -9.84 -10.10 -7.42
CA GLY A 112 -8.81 -11.05 -7.83
C GLY A 112 -7.61 -11.11 -6.88
N ALA A 113 -6.71 -12.07 -7.12
CA ALA A 113 -5.54 -12.29 -6.28
C ALA A 113 -4.65 -11.04 -6.12
N GLY A 114 -4.55 -10.20 -7.14
CA GLY A 114 -3.78 -8.96 -7.11
C GLY A 114 -4.24 -8.01 -6.00
N TYR A 115 -5.54 -7.90 -5.77
CA TYR A 115 -6.10 -7.05 -4.70
C TYR A 115 -5.61 -7.51 -3.31
N PHE A 116 -5.70 -8.81 -3.02
CA PHE A 116 -5.28 -9.37 -1.73
C PHE A 116 -3.76 -9.31 -1.54
N VAL A 117 -2.98 -9.56 -2.60
CA VAL A 117 -1.52 -9.46 -2.58
C VAL A 117 -1.09 -8.01 -2.32
N ALA A 118 -1.72 -7.04 -2.97
CA ALA A 118 -1.44 -5.61 -2.75
C ALA A 118 -1.78 -5.18 -1.32
N TRP A 119 -2.90 -5.66 -0.75
CA TRP A 119 -3.25 -5.44 0.66
C TRP A 119 -2.20 -6.01 1.61
N ALA A 120 -1.84 -7.28 1.43
CA ALA A 120 -0.86 -7.95 2.27
C ALA A 120 0.51 -7.24 2.20
N ALA A 121 0.96 -6.86 1.01
CA ALA A 121 2.21 -6.13 0.82
C ALA A 121 2.19 -4.74 1.47
N SER A 122 1.06 -4.02 1.37
CA SER A 122 0.90 -2.69 1.96
C SER A 122 0.92 -2.75 3.50
N ILE A 123 0.21 -3.71 4.10
CA ILE A 123 0.21 -3.94 5.55
C ILE A 123 1.61 -4.37 6.02
N ALA A 124 2.27 -5.29 5.30
CA ALA A 124 3.62 -5.73 5.62
C ALA A 124 4.62 -4.57 5.57
N ALA A 125 4.47 -3.64 4.63
CA ALA A 125 5.34 -2.47 4.50
C ALA A 125 5.20 -1.52 5.69
N LEU A 126 3.97 -1.31 6.17
CA LEU A 126 3.71 -0.56 7.39
C LEU A 126 4.29 -1.26 8.62
N ALA A 127 4.03 -2.56 8.78
CA ALA A 127 4.53 -3.35 9.90
C ALA A 127 6.06 -3.30 9.97
N ALA A 128 6.74 -3.45 8.83
CA ALA A 128 8.20 -3.35 8.73
C ALA A 128 8.71 -1.96 9.16
N SER A 129 8.00 -0.88 8.80
CA SER A 129 8.33 0.49 9.19
C SER A 129 8.26 0.70 10.70
N PHE A 130 7.18 0.21 11.35
CA PHE A 130 7.02 0.32 12.80
C PHE A 130 8.04 -0.54 13.56
N TRP A 131 8.35 -1.74 13.05
CA TRP A 131 9.34 -2.61 13.66
C TRP A 131 10.74 -2.00 13.66
N LYS A 132 11.15 -1.37 12.55
CA LYS A 132 12.43 -0.65 12.46
C LYS A 132 12.49 0.50 13.48
N LYS A 133 11.44 1.31 13.55
CA LYS A 133 11.34 2.43 14.48
C LYS A 133 11.41 1.98 15.95
N SER A 134 10.85 0.81 16.27
CA SER A 134 10.93 0.21 17.60
C SER A 134 12.36 -0.21 17.97
N ARG A 135 13.07 -0.90 17.06
CA ARG A 135 14.48 -1.29 17.30
C ARG A 135 15.43 -0.11 17.42
N GLU A 136 15.25 0.92 16.60
CA GLU A 136 16.06 2.13 16.67
C GLU A 136 15.90 2.85 18.02
N LYS A 137 14.66 2.94 18.53
CA LYS A 137 14.40 3.47 19.88
C LYS A 137 15.08 2.64 20.95
N GLN A 138 15.00 1.31 20.89
CA GLN A 138 15.64 0.42 21.86
C GLN A 138 17.17 0.54 21.86
N GLN A 139 17.81 0.61 20.68
CA GLN A 139 19.27 0.83 20.60
C GLN A 139 19.69 2.19 21.15
N GLN A 140 18.90 3.24 20.93
CA GLN A 140 19.14 4.55 21.52
C GLN A 140 19.08 4.52 23.05
N THR A 141 18.09 3.84 23.63
CA THR A 141 17.96 3.70 25.09
C THR A 141 19.14 2.95 25.71
N VAL A 142 19.62 1.89 25.06
CA VAL A 142 20.78 1.12 25.52
C VAL A 142 22.04 1.98 25.51
N ASN A 143 22.32 2.73 24.43
CA ASN A 143 23.49 3.59 24.37
C ASN A 143 23.49 4.69 25.45
N ILE A 144 22.34 5.31 25.74
CA ILE A 144 22.25 6.33 26.80
C ILE A 144 22.50 5.70 28.17
N THR A 145 22.02 4.47 28.40
CA THR A 145 22.22 3.74 29.66
C THR A 145 23.69 3.39 29.89
N ILE A 146 24.44 3.03 28.83
CA ILE A 146 25.87 2.73 28.90
C ILE A 146 26.70 3.99 29.17
N VAL A 147 26.36 5.12 28.56
CA VAL A 147 27.08 6.40 28.77
C VAL A 147 26.83 6.97 30.18
N ASN A 148 25.67 6.70 30.77
CA ASN A 148 25.32 7.18 32.12
C ASN A 148 25.65 6.19 33.25
N GLN A 149 26.31 5.05 32.97
CA GLN A 149 26.77 4.18 34.06
C GLN A 149 27.89 4.88 34.83
N PRO A 150 27.77 5.06 36.16
CA PRO A 150 28.86 5.56 36.98
C PRO A 150 30.05 4.61 36.85
N GLN A 151 31.20 5.09 36.35
CA GLN A 151 32.44 4.33 36.40
C GLN A 151 32.73 4.02 37.87
N ALA A 152 32.75 2.72 38.21
CA ALA A 152 33.11 2.27 39.55
C ALA A 152 34.53 2.80 39.86
N PRO A 153 34.74 3.44 41.03
CA PRO A 153 36.05 3.96 41.39
C PRO A 153 37.09 2.82 41.43
N PRO A 154 38.32 3.06 40.96
CA PRO A 154 39.36 2.03 40.91
C PRO A 154 39.66 1.51 42.33
N PRO A 155 39.95 0.20 42.48
CA PRO A 155 40.20 -0.39 43.79
C PRO A 155 41.42 0.25 44.46
N PRO A 156 41.40 0.44 45.80
CA PRO A 156 42.51 1.03 46.53
C PRO A 156 43.82 0.24 46.31
N PRO A 157 44.98 0.92 46.16
CA PRO A 157 46.28 0.26 46.14
C PRO A 157 46.49 -0.55 47.44
N ALA A 158 46.94 -1.79 47.29
CA ALA A 158 47.29 -2.70 48.38
C ALA A 158 48.61 -2.31 49.06
#